data_AF-A0A821KHN6-F1
#
_entry.id   AF-A0A821KHN6-F1
#
_cell.length_a   1.000
_cell.length_b   1.000
_cell.length_c   1.000
_cell.angle_alpha   90.00
_cell.angle_beta   90.00
_cell.angle_gamma   90.00
#
_symmetry.space_group_name_H-M   'P 1'
#
loop_
_entity.id
_entity.type
_entity.pdbx_description
1 polymer ?
#
loop_
_entity_poly.entity_id
_entity_poly.type
_entity_poly.pdbx_seq_one_letter_code
_entity_poly.pdbx_strand_id
1 'polypeptide(L)'
;MYDSGVDTIGDYTIIYSGMPSDSKTKEAHGVAIFLDQRATDACNNLGSIWEAVSGRIVMVRLECKPVNVTLISIYSPVNPNGQKDAGEMVDAFYIKLQATIENIPKDDMVLIMGDFNARVGAQQYQTAHSIIGPNTVDKTNAN
;
A
#
# COMPACT_ATOMS: atom_id res chain seq x y z
N MET A 1 1.86 18.21 -0.91
CA MET A 1 1.74 17.66 -2.27
C MET A 1 2.81 16.58 -2.39
N TYR A 2 2.50 15.40 -2.93
CA TYR A 2 3.46 14.29 -3.08
C TYR A 2 4.16 14.37 -4.44
N ASP A 3 5.34 13.75 -4.56
CA ASP A 3 5.91 13.47 -5.87
C ASP A 3 5.22 12.20 -6.39
N SER A 4 4.20 12.40 -7.22
CA SER A 4 3.30 11.33 -7.66
C SER A 4 2.86 11.55 -9.08
N GLY A 5 2.64 10.47 -9.81
CA GLY A 5 2.23 10.57 -11.20
C GLY A 5 1.98 9.21 -11.84
N VAL A 6 1.69 9.30 -13.14
CA VAL A 6 1.63 8.17 -14.05
C VAL A 6 2.68 8.39 -15.13
N ASP A 7 3.60 7.45 -15.26
CA ASP A 7 4.65 7.45 -16.27
C ASP A 7 4.66 6.14 -17.06
N THR A 8 5.46 6.10 -18.12
CA THR A 8 5.70 4.89 -18.90
C THR A 8 7.19 4.53 -18.85
N ILE A 9 7.50 3.29 -18.47
CA ILE A 9 8.86 2.73 -18.55
C ILE A 9 8.80 1.44 -19.36
N GLY A 10 9.39 1.49 -20.55
CA GLY A 10 9.27 0.40 -21.52
C GLY A 10 7.80 0.16 -21.88
N ASP A 11 7.35 -1.08 -21.73
CA ASP A 11 5.97 -1.49 -22.02
C ASP A 11 5.03 -1.44 -20.79
N TYR A 12 5.49 -0.81 -19.70
CA TYR A 12 4.74 -0.73 -18.46
C TYR A 12 4.29 0.70 -18.16
N THR A 13 3.05 0.82 -17.70
CA THR A 13 2.55 2.03 -17.04
C THR A 13 2.90 1.97 -15.56
N ILE A 14 3.47 3.03 -15.02
CA ILE A 14 3.83 3.12 -13.61
C ILE A 14 2.95 4.16 -12.95
N ILE A 15 2.32 3.79 -11.85
CA ILE A 15 1.62 4.71 -10.96
C ILE A 15 2.42 4.77 -9.66
N TYR A 16 2.88 5.97 -9.28
CA TYR A 16 3.79 6.12 -8.15
C TYR A 16 3.40 7.25 -7.19
N SER A 17 3.87 7.15 -5.97
CA SER A 17 3.76 8.18 -4.94
C SER A 17 4.98 8.18 -4.03
N GLY A 18 5.56 9.34 -3.80
CA GLY A 18 6.73 9.55 -2.97
C GLY A 18 6.76 10.94 -2.34
N MET A 19 7.81 11.23 -1.60
CA MET A 19 8.02 12.56 -1.03
C MET A 19 8.53 13.52 -2.11
N PRO A 20 8.15 14.82 -2.04
CA PRO A 20 8.67 15.86 -2.93
C PRO A 20 10.20 15.84 -3.05
N SER A 21 10.68 16.24 -4.23
CA SER A 21 12.10 16.19 -4.57
C SER A 21 13.00 17.08 -3.69
N ASP A 22 12.44 18.08 -3.04
CA ASP A 22 13.10 18.98 -2.08
C ASP A 22 13.07 18.46 -0.63
N SER A 23 12.41 17.32 -0.36
CA SER A 23 12.33 16.74 0.97
C SER A 23 13.62 16.02 1.37
N LYS A 24 14.13 16.34 2.56
CA LYS A 24 15.30 15.67 3.17
C LYS A 24 15.08 14.16 3.40
N THR A 25 13.83 13.71 3.39
CA THR A 25 13.47 12.29 3.59
C THR A 25 13.08 11.59 2.29
N LYS A 26 13.32 12.17 1.10
CA LYS A 26 12.92 11.60 -0.20
C LYS A 26 13.24 10.11 -0.33
N GLU A 27 14.48 9.73 -0.01
CA GLU A 27 15.00 8.37 -0.16
C GLU A 27 14.39 7.35 0.81
N ALA A 28 13.71 7.81 1.88
CA ALA A 28 13.09 6.93 2.87
C ALA A 28 11.62 6.60 2.57
N HIS A 29 11.10 7.08 1.43
CA HIS A 29 9.69 6.97 1.02
C HIS A 29 9.62 6.51 -0.44
N GLY A 30 8.41 6.27 -0.94
CA GLY A 30 8.18 5.86 -2.32
C GLY A 30 7.49 4.50 -2.41
N VAL A 31 6.42 4.47 -3.19
CA VAL A 31 5.71 3.26 -3.61
C VAL A 31 5.33 3.41 -5.07
N ALA A 32 5.31 2.30 -5.80
CA ALA A 32 4.92 2.29 -7.20
C ALA A 32 4.23 0.97 -7.56
N ILE A 33 3.28 1.05 -8.49
CA ILE A 33 2.59 -0.09 -9.10
C ILE A 33 2.91 -0.06 -10.59
N PHE A 34 3.43 -1.17 -11.10
CA PHE A 34 3.71 -1.37 -12.52
C PHE A 34 2.55 -2.17 -13.12
N LEU A 35 1.94 -1.62 -14.16
CA LEU A 35 0.85 -2.22 -14.91
C LEU A 35 1.38 -2.59 -16.28
N ASP A 36 1.18 -3.84 -16.69
CA ASP A 36 1.35 -4.22 -18.10
C ASP A 36 0.24 -3.57 -18.96
N GLN A 37 0.28 -3.79 -20.27
CA GLN A 37 -0.72 -3.22 -21.18
C GLN A 37 -2.15 -3.64 -20.79
N ARG A 38 -2.36 -4.90 -20.41
CA ARG A 38 -3.69 -5.41 -20.05
C ARG A 38 -4.24 -4.74 -18.80
N ALA A 39 -3.41 -4.57 -17.78
CA ALA A 39 -3.78 -3.89 -16.55
C ALA A 39 -3.93 -2.38 -16.76
N THR A 40 -3.15 -1.79 -17.66
CA THR A 40 -3.31 -0.39 -18.10
C THR A 40 -4.67 -0.17 -18.73
N ASP A 41 -5.09 -1.05 -19.66
CA ASP A 41 -6.40 -0.97 -20.30
C ASP A 41 -7.53 -1.13 -19.27
N ALA A 42 -7.40 -2.07 -18.34
CA ALA A 42 -8.35 -2.26 -17.23
C ALA A 42 -8.48 -1.02 -16.32
N CYS A 43 -7.38 -0.32 -16.06
CA CYS A 43 -7.39 0.96 -15.33
C CYS A 43 -8.12 2.04 -16.14
N ASN A 44 -7.80 2.15 -17.44
CA ASN A 44 -8.38 3.15 -18.34
C ASN A 44 -9.89 2.96 -18.57
N ASN A 45 -10.37 1.72 -18.61
CA ASN A 45 -11.81 1.42 -18.74
C ASN A 45 -12.64 2.00 -17.60
N LEU A 46 -12.05 2.16 -16.40
CA LEU A 46 -12.70 2.81 -15.26
C LEU A 46 -12.47 4.32 -15.21
N GLY A 47 -11.79 4.91 -16.20
CA GLY A 47 -11.42 6.32 -16.22
C GLY A 47 -10.12 6.63 -15.49
N SER A 48 -9.19 5.67 -15.45
CA SER A 48 -7.85 5.81 -14.84
C SER A 48 -7.93 6.20 -13.36
N ILE A 49 -8.74 5.46 -12.57
CA ILE A 49 -8.94 5.72 -11.14
C ILE A 49 -7.72 5.26 -10.34
N TRP A 50 -6.92 6.20 -9.87
CA TRP A 50 -5.82 5.98 -8.95
C TRP A 50 -5.64 7.18 -8.00
N GLU A 51 -4.98 6.95 -6.87
CA GLU A 51 -4.73 7.99 -5.87
C GLU A 51 -3.37 7.81 -5.18
N ALA A 52 -2.59 8.89 -5.13
CA ALA A 52 -1.44 9.04 -4.24
C ALA A 52 -1.91 9.48 -2.84
N VAL A 53 -2.33 8.52 -2.02
CA VAL A 53 -2.86 8.75 -0.67
C VAL A 53 -1.80 9.36 0.26
N SER A 54 -0.57 8.85 0.18
CA SER A 54 0.60 9.40 0.86
C SER A 54 1.89 9.05 0.13
N GLY A 55 3.04 9.61 0.53
CA GLY A 55 4.35 9.17 0.04
C GLY A 55 4.71 7.71 0.40
N ARG A 56 3.81 6.97 1.05
CA ARG A 56 3.93 5.56 1.45
C ARG A 56 2.74 4.70 1.03
N ILE A 57 1.72 5.28 0.40
CA ILE A 57 0.49 4.58 0.00
C ILE A 57 0.06 5.12 -1.36
N VAL A 58 -0.07 4.23 -2.34
CA VAL A 58 -0.68 4.50 -3.64
C VAL A 58 -1.69 3.42 -3.95
N MET A 59 -2.83 3.80 -4.54
CA MET A 59 -3.84 2.84 -4.96
C MET A 59 -4.23 3.04 -6.42
N VAL A 60 -4.66 1.96 -7.06
CA VAL A 60 -5.25 1.95 -8.40
C VAL A 60 -6.42 0.98 -8.44
N ARG A 61 -7.48 1.35 -9.15
CA ARG A 61 -8.65 0.50 -9.38
C ARG A 61 -8.64 -0.03 -10.81
N LEU A 62 -8.84 -1.33 -10.97
CA LEU A 62 -8.79 -2.04 -12.24
C LEU A 62 -10.15 -2.69 -12.54
N GLU A 63 -10.62 -2.53 -13.78
CA GLU A 63 -11.76 -3.29 -14.27
C GLU A 63 -11.38 -4.77 -14.42
N CYS A 64 -12.04 -5.62 -13.64
CA CYS A 64 -11.81 -7.06 -13.65
C CYS A 64 -13.15 -7.80 -13.64
N LYS A 65 -13.13 -9.06 -14.09
CA LYS A 65 -14.30 -9.95 -14.03
C LYS A 65 -13.99 -11.12 -13.09
N PRO A 66 -14.92 -11.53 -12.21
CA PRO A 66 -16.30 -11.03 -12.09
C PRO A 66 -16.46 -9.73 -11.27
N VAL A 67 -15.42 -9.28 -10.58
CA VAL A 67 -15.43 -8.09 -9.72
C VAL A 67 -14.25 -7.19 -10.04
N ASN A 68 -14.41 -5.88 -9.84
CA ASN A 68 -13.30 -4.92 -9.92
C ASN A 68 -12.28 -5.19 -8.82
N VAL A 69 -11.03 -4.81 -9.07
CA VAL A 69 -9.94 -4.99 -8.10
C VAL A 69 -9.35 -3.64 -7.76
N THR A 70 -9.27 -3.31 -6.48
CA THR A 70 -8.48 -2.18 -5.99
C THR A 70 -7.16 -2.70 -5.43
N LEU A 71 -6.06 -2.31 -6.07
CA LEU A 71 -4.71 -2.58 -5.62
C LEU A 71 -4.24 -1.42 -4.74
N ILE A 72 -3.69 -1.72 -3.57
CA ILE A 72 -3.04 -0.75 -2.69
C ILE A 72 -1.61 -1.20 -2.46
N SER A 73 -0.65 -0.39 -2.91
CA SER A 73 0.77 -0.60 -2.60
C SER A 73 1.17 0.27 -1.43
N ILE A 74 1.80 -0.35 -0.43
CA ILE A 74 2.18 0.32 0.82
C ILE A 74 3.65 0.13 1.18
N TYR A 75 4.19 1.10 1.92
CA TYR A 75 5.45 0.97 2.64
C TYR A 75 5.36 1.63 4.02
N SER A 76 4.99 0.85 5.03
CA SER A 76 4.84 1.31 6.41
C SER A 76 6.16 1.83 6.97
N PRO A 77 6.16 2.87 7.82
CA PRO A 77 7.34 3.26 8.59
C PRO A 77 7.88 2.09 9.43
N VAL A 78 9.19 2.05 9.61
CA VAL A 78 9.81 1.14 10.59
C VAL A 78 9.45 1.66 11.99
N ASN A 79 9.11 0.76 12.91
CA ASN A 79 8.98 1.07 14.34
C ASN A 79 10.33 0.81 15.05
N PRO A 80 11.27 1.78 15.11
CA PRO A 80 12.47 1.62 15.92
C PRO A 80 12.07 1.61 17.39
N ASN A 81 12.31 0.47 18.04
CA ASN A 81 12.18 0.32 19.49
C ASN A 81 12.85 1.51 20.20
N GLY A 82 12.06 2.33 20.89
CA GLY A 82 12.56 3.39 21.79
C GLY A 82 12.47 4.84 21.29
N GLN A 83 11.96 5.12 20.09
CA GLN A 83 11.64 6.49 19.67
C GLN A 83 10.13 6.76 19.83
N LYS A 84 9.75 7.66 20.75
CA LYS A 84 8.34 8.02 20.99
C LYS A 84 7.64 8.48 19.72
N ASP A 85 8.29 9.33 18.94
CA ASP A 85 7.73 9.94 17.73
C ASP A 85 7.50 8.89 16.61
N ALA A 86 8.19 7.75 16.67
CA ALA A 86 8.00 6.69 15.69
C ALA A 86 6.68 5.94 15.85
N GLY A 87 6.15 5.84 17.08
CA GLY A 87 4.84 5.24 17.33
C GLY A 87 3.71 6.05 16.68
N GLU A 88 3.70 7.37 16.89
CA GLU A 88 2.68 8.25 16.32
C GLU A 88 2.69 8.25 14.78
N MET A 89 3.88 8.17 14.16
CA MET A 89 4.01 8.05 12.70
C MET A 89 3.45 6.74 12.16
N VAL A 90 3.67 5.63 12.88
CA VAL A 90 3.14 4.31 12.53
C VAL A 90 1.61 4.30 12.67
N ASP A 91 1.08 4.82 13.78
CA ASP A 91 -0.37 4.92 14.01
C ASP A 91 -1.05 5.77 12.95
N ALA A 92 -0.50 6.95 12.65
CA ALA A 92 -1.02 7.82 11.61
C ALA A 92 -1.02 7.14 10.23
N PHE A 93 -0.01 6.32 9.93
CA PHE A 93 0.04 5.53 8.71
C PHE A 93 -1.08 4.48 8.66
N TYR A 94 -1.28 3.71 9.73
CA TYR A 94 -2.32 2.67 9.78
C TYR A 94 -3.74 3.25 9.81
N ILE A 95 -3.96 4.37 10.50
CA ILE A 95 -5.24 5.11 10.47
C ILE A 95 -5.53 5.58 9.04
N LYS A 96 -4.53 6.12 8.35
CA LYS A 96 -4.67 6.58 6.96
C LYS A 96 -4.97 5.41 6.01
N LEU A 97 -4.27 4.28 6.17
CA LEU A 97 -4.51 3.06 5.40
C LEU A 97 -5.93 2.52 5.62
N GLN A 98 -6.39 2.47 6.87
CA GLN A 98 -7.75 2.05 7.22
C GLN A 98 -8.80 2.94 6.54
N ALA A 99 -8.64 4.27 6.63
CA ALA A 99 -9.53 5.22 5.97
C ALA A 99 -9.53 5.06 4.44
N THR A 100 -8.38 4.73 3.82
CA THR A 100 -8.33 4.40 2.39
C THR A 100 -9.17 3.18 2.07
N ILE A 101 -9.05 2.10 2.86
CA ILE A 101 -9.80 0.85 2.63
C ILE A 101 -11.31 1.09 2.77
N GLU A 102 -11.73 1.86 3.78
CA GLU A 102 -13.15 2.14 4.05
C GLU A 102 -13.85 2.95 2.94
N ASN A 103 -13.09 3.71 2.16
CA ASN A 103 -13.60 4.49 1.03
C ASN A 103 -13.69 3.70 -0.28
N ILE A 104 -13.18 2.47 -0.34
CA ILE A 104 -13.26 1.63 -1.53
C ILE A 104 -14.70 1.10 -1.69
N PRO A 105 -15.24 1.03 -2.92
CA PRO A 105 -16.54 0.39 -3.16
C PRO A 105 -16.59 -1.03 -2.57
N LYS A 106 -17.65 -1.35 -1.84
CA LYS A 106 -17.76 -2.62 -1.09
C LYS A 106 -17.76 -3.88 -1.97
N ASP A 107 -18.11 -3.72 -3.24
CA ASP A 107 -18.18 -4.82 -4.21
C ASP A 107 -16.83 -5.08 -4.91
N ASP A 108 -15.83 -4.23 -4.67
CA ASP A 108 -14.47 -4.45 -5.16
C ASP A 108 -13.74 -5.49 -4.31
N MET A 109 -12.93 -6.31 -4.97
CA MET A 109 -11.88 -7.07 -4.28
C MET A 109 -10.72 -6.12 -3.94
N VAL A 110 -10.33 -6.07 -2.67
CA VAL A 110 -9.20 -5.26 -2.21
C VAL A 110 -7.96 -6.15 -2.06
N LEU A 111 -6.86 -5.76 -2.71
CA LEU A 111 -5.56 -6.40 -2.54
C LEU A 111 -4.55 -5.36 -2.04
N ILE A 112 -4.07 -5.57 -0.81
CA ILE A 112 -3.07 -4.72 -0.17
C ILE A 112 -1.72 -5.44 -0.24
N MET A 113 -0.72 -4.79 -0.82
CA MET A 113 0.61 -5.35 -1.05
C MET A 113 1.69 -4.39 -0.59
N GLY A 114 2.88 -4.93 -0.33
CA GLY A 114 4.04 -4.17 0.08
C GLY A 114 4.48 -4.54 1.49
N ASP A 115 5.22 -3.63 2.12
CA ASP A 115 5.86 -3.89 3.40
C ASP A 115 5.10 -3.19 4.53
N PHE A 116 4.46 -4.01 5.37
CA PHE A 116 3.72 -3.56 6.55
C PHE A 116 4.65 -3.22 7.74
N ASN A 117 5.91 -3.65 7.73
CA ASN A 117 6.82 -3.54 8.88
C ASN A 117 6.18 -4.02 10.19
N ALA A 118 5.27 -4.98 10.11
CA ALA A 118 4.49 -5.51 11.22
C ALA A 118 4.81 -6.99 11.45
N ARG A 119 4.99 -7.36 12.72
CA ARG A 119 5.01 -8.77 13.14
C ARG A 119 3.67 -9.09 13.78
N VAL A 120 2.95 -10.06 13.22
CA VAL A 120 1.60 -10.42 13.66
C VAL A 120 1.57 -11.28 14.91
N GLY A 121 2.65 -11.97 15.27
CA GLY A 121 2.68 -12.82 16.45
C GLY A 121 2.41 -14.29 16.16
N ALA A 122 3.05 -15.18 16.92
CA ALA A 122 2.78 -16.63 16.86
C ALA A 122 1.35 -17.01 17.28
N GLN A 123 0.69 -16.22 18.13
CA GLN A 123 -0.67 -16.50 18.60
C GLN A 123 -1.71 -16.24 17.50
N GLN A 124 -1.54 -15.17 16.72
CA GLN A 124 -2.40 -14.86 15.57
C GLN A 124 -2.23 -15.90 14.45
N TYR A 125 -1.01 -16.41 14.23
CA TYR A 125 -0.81 -17.54 13.32
C TYR A 125 -1.68 -18.74 13.74
N GLN A 126 -1.72 -19.06 15.04
CA GLN A 126 -2.52 -20.18 15.57
C GLN A 126 -4.02 -20.08 15.32
N THR A 127 -4.55 -18.86 15.25
CA THR A 127 -6.00 -18.62 15.07
C THR A 127 -6.39 -18.31 13.63
N ALA A 128 -5.44 -17.93 12.77
CA ALA A 128 -5.67 -17.51 11.39
C ALA A 128 -4.70 -18.16 10.38
N HIS A 129 -4.37 -19.44 10.59
CA HIS A 129 -3.45 -20.22 9.75
C HIS A 129 -3.76 -20.22 8.24
N SER A 130 -5.03 -20.02 7.86
CA SER A 130 -5.45 -19.93 6.45
C SER A 130 -5.22 -18.56 5.81
N ILE A 131 -4.94 -17.54 6.61
CA ILE A 131 -4.80 -16.14 6.20
C ILE A 131 -3.35 -15.67 6.39
N ILE A 132 -2.65 -16.24 7.37
CA ILE A 132 -1.30 -15.84 7.77
C ILE A 132 -0.28 -16.88 7.32
N GLY A 133 0.73 -16.46 6.56
CA GLY A 133 1.80 -17.33 6.07
C GLY A 133 2.69 -17.91 7.18
N PRO A 134 3.38 -19.04 6.95
CA PRO A 134 4.11 -19.78 7.98
C PRO A 134 5.33 -19.06 8.56
N ASN A 135 5.79 -17.99 7.90
CA ASN A 135 7.01 -17.26 8.27
C ASN A 135 6.75 -16.03 9.16
N THR A 136 5.53 -15.85 9.67
CA THR A 136 5.19 -14.72 10.54
C THR A 136 5.43 -14.97 12.03
N VAL A 137 6.15 -16.06 12.35
CA VAL A 137 6.31 -16.65 13.68
C VAL A 137 7.34 -15.92 14.54
N ASP A 138 7.09 -14.64 14.82
CA ASP A 138 7.90 -13.86 15.75
C ASP A 138 7.02 -13.19 16.82
N LYS A 139 7.62 -12.54 17.83
CA LYS A 139 6.85 -11.75 18.81
C LYS A 139 6.15 -10.59 18.11
N THR A 140 4.86 -10.39 18.42
CA THR A 140 4.06 -9.27 17.92
C THR A 140 4.74 -7.95 18.23
N ASN A 141 4.71 -7.00 17.29
CA ASN A 141 5.15 -5.65 17.57
C ASN A 141 4.19 -5.00 18.58
N ALA A 142 4.69 -4.13 19.45
CA ALA A 142 3.85 -3.26 20.27
C ALA A 142 3.32 -2.06 19.46
N ASN A 143 2.94 -2.29 18.21
CA ASN A 143 2.22 -1.30 17.41
C ASN A 143 0.87 -1.04 18.07
#